data_AF-A0ABD0ZM90-F1
#
_entry.id   AF-A0ABD0ZM90-F1
#
_cell.length_a   1.000
_cell.length_b   1.000
_cell.length_c   1.000
_cell.angle_alpha   90.00
_cell.angle_beta   90.00
_cell.angle_gamma   90.00
#
_symmetry.space_group_name_H-M   'P 1'
#
loop_
_entity.id
_entity.type
_entity.pdbx_description
1 polymer ?
#
loop_
_entity_poly.entity_id
_entity_poly.type
_entity_poly.pdbx_seq_one_letter_code
_entity_poly.pdbx_strand_id
1 'polypeptide(L)'
;MDPKKRKQKLSSSSETADACPSPSKMKKKQKLSKSQEIASPSLSKNDMVKSMKKQNNAALVLTSKVISVVAKNSNFVFSPASINAVLTMAAATSDDETFQSSILSFLKSSSTDELKAVFTVIASVVLVDGSESGGPKIAAVNGV
;
A
#
# COMPACT_ATOMS: atom_id res chain seq x y z
N MET A 1 52.21 -8.95 -10.13
CA MET A 1 52.95 -8.59 -11.36
C MET A 1 52.03 -8.74 -12.55
N ASP A 2 51.33 -7.66 -12.90
CA ASP A 2 50.75 -7.45 -14.24
C ASP A 2 51.88 -7.21 -15.26
N PRO A 3 51.74 -7.50 -16.58
CA PRO A 3 50.64 -6.92 -17.39
C PRO A 3 50.18 -7.68 -18.68
N LYS A 4 48.99 -7.32 -19.23
CA LYS A 4 48.86 -6.90 -20.66
C LYS A 4 47.49 -6.32 -21.11
N LYS A 5 47.54 -5.01 -21.42
CA LYS A 5 46.81 -4.19 -22.43
C LYS A 5 45.62 -4.79 -23.23
N ARG A 6 44.44 -4.15 -23.04
CA ARG A 6 43.43 -3.66 -24.02
C ARG A 6 43.50 -4.11 -25.50
N LYS A 7 42.31 -4.40 -26.07
CA LYS A 7 41.73 -3.68 -27.24
C LYS A 7 40.20 -3.90 -27.41
N GLN A 8 39.58 -3.09 -28.27
CA GLN A 8 38.15 -3.12 -28.69
C GLN A 8 37.90 -4.30 -29.70
N LYS A 9 36.71 -4.60 -30.25
CA LYS A 9 35.67 -3.73 -30.84
C LYS A 9 34.39 -4.50 -31.28
N LEU A 10 33.23 -3.83 -31.28
CA LEU A 10 31.95 -4.03 -32.01
C LEU A 10 31.40 -5.44 -32.36
N SER A 11 30.18 -5.71 -31.86
CA SER A 11 28.96 -6.17 -32.56
C SER A 11 28.98 -6.84 -33.95
N SER A 12 28.25 -7.96 -34.08
CA SER A 12 27.31 -8.24 -35.19
C SER A 12 26.24 -9.29 -34.76
N SER A 13 25.18 -9.49 -35.56
CA SER A 13 24.05 -10.42 -35.28
C SER A 13 23.66 -11.23 -36.53
N SER A 14 23.35 -12.53 -36.36
CA SER A 14 22.65 -13.49 -37.26
C SER A 14 22.60 -14.85 -36.51
N GLU A 15 21.59 -15.73 -36.56
CA GLU A 15 20.77 -16.30 -37.66
C GLU A 15 21.55 -17.23 -38.61
N THR A 16 21.15 -18.47 -38.94
CA THR A 16 20.05 -19.37 -38.47
C THR A 16 20.67 -20.65 -37.84
N ALA A 17 20.29 -21.94 -37.95
CA ALA A 17 19.27 -22.74 -38.67
C ALA A 17 19.03 -24.12 -37.97
N ASP A 18 18.07 -24.90 -38.49
CA ASP A 18 17.88 -26.37 -38.37
C ASP A 18 17.71 -27.05 -36.98
N ALA A 19 16.85 -28.05 -36.79
CA ALA A 19 15.73 -28.55 -37.60
C ALA A 19 14.67 -29.25 -36.69
N CYS A 20 13.48 -29.52 -37.21
CA CYS A 20 12.30 -29.95 -36.43
C CYS A 20 12.22 -31.48 -36.20
N PRO A 21 11.45 -31.93 -35.19
CA PRO A 21 10.33 -32.83 -35.54
C PRO A 21 8.97 -32.39 -34.95
N SER A 22 7.91 -32.66 -35.71
CA SER A 22 6.49 -32.37 -35.41
C SER A 22 5.64 -33.68 -35.47
N PRO A 23 4.34 -33.69 -35.13
CA PRO A 23 3.83 -33.43 -33.77
C PRO A 23 2.78 -34.47 -33.31
N SER A 24 2.93 -35.07 -32.12
CA SER A 24 1.90 -35.95 -31.55
C SER A 24 0.87 -35.17 -30.71
N LYS A 25 -0.42 -35.29 -31.06
CA LYS A 25 -1.52 -34.55 -30.40
C LYS A 25 -1.93 -35.21 -29.08
N MET A 26 -1.68 -34.56 -27.94
CA MET A 26 -2.41 -34.84 -26.68
C MET A 26 -2.92 -33.56 -26.01
N LYS A 27 -4.25 -33.42 -25.94
CA LYS A 27 -4.95 -32.29 -25.29
C LYS A 27 -4.92 -32.42 -23.76
N LYS A 28 -3.77 -32.19 -23.12
CA LYS A 28 -3.72 -32.06 -21.66
C LYS A 28 -4.25 -30.69 -21.25
N LYS A 29 -5.47 -30.62 -20.69
CA LYS A 29 -6.03 -29.37 -20.15
C LYS A 29 -5.11 -28.85 -19.05
N GLN A 30 -4.33 -27.80 -19.34
CA GLN A 30 -3.56 -27.10 -18.33
C GLN A 30 -4.55 -26.37 -17.42
N LYS A 31 -4.78 -26.92 -16.22
CA LYS A 31 -5.58 -26.28 -15.17
C LYS A 31 -4.86 -24.98 -14.83
N LEU A 32 -5.39 -23.85 -15.29
CA LEU A 32 -4.90 -22.53 -14.90
C LEU A 32 -4.92 -22.48 -13.38
N SER A 33 -3.73 -22.39 -12.77
CA SER A 33 -3.60 -22.25 -11.32
C SER A 33 -4.30 -20.94 -10.95
N LYS A 34 -5.49 -21.05 -10.37
CA LYS A 34 -6.25 -19.89 -9.89
C LYS A 34 -5.35 -19.18 -8.88
N SER A 35 -4.78 -18.04 -9.28
CA SER A 35 -4.12 -17.13 -8.35
C SER A 35 -5.06 -16.96 -7.18
N GLN A 36 -4.58 -17.24 -5.96
CA GLN A 36 -5.41 -17.13 -4.79
C GLN A 36 -5.75 -15.66 -4.62
N GLU A 37 -6.95 -15.31 -5.06
CA GLU A 37 -7.62 -14.07 -4.79
C GLU A 37 -7.71 -13.96 -3.28
N ILE A 38 -6.72 -13.27 -2.70
CA ILE A 38 -6.76 -12.84 -1.31
C ILE A 38 -7.95 -11.91 -1.27
N ALA A 39 -9.08 -12.40 -0.75
CA ALA A 39 -10.31 -11.65 -0.66
C ALA A 39 -10.06 -10.47 0.29
N SER A 40 -9.63 -9.33 -0.26
CA SER A 40 -9.54 -8.07 0.45
C SER A 40 -10.90 -7.84 1.11
N PRO A 41 -10.98 -7.58 2.43
CA PRO A 41 -12.24 -7.49 3.16
C PRO A 41 -13.10 -6.37 2.55
N SER A 42 -14.02 -6.77 1.67
CA SER A 42 -14.65 -5.87 0.72
C SER A 42 -15.86 -5.19 1.34
N LEU A 43 -15.59 -4.17 2.16
CA LEU A 43 -16.61 -3.23 2.60
C LEU A 43 -17.41 -2.73 1.39
N SER A 44 -18.72 -2.58 1.54
CA SER A 44 -19.52 -1.93 0.49
C SER A 44 -19.03 -0.49 0.29
N LYS A 45 -19.28 0.10 -0.88
CA LYS A 45 -18.91 1.51 -1.15
C LYS A 45 -19.50 2.46 -0.09
N ASN A 46 -20.70 2.16 0.41
CA ASN A 46 -21.38 2.94 1.44
C ASN A 46 -20.71 2.77 2.81
N ASP A 47 -20.31 1.55 3.15
CA ASP A 47 -19.62 1.26 4.42
C ASP A 47 -18.21 1.86 4.42
N MET A 48 -17.44 1.72 3.34
CA MET A 48 -16.13 2.37 3.18
C MET A 48 -16.23 3.89 3.40
N VAL A 49 -17.19 4.56 2.74
CA VAL A 49 -17.43 6.01 2.93
C VAL A 49 -17.86 6.33 4.35
N LYS A 50 -18.63 5.46 5.02
CA LYS A 50 -18.99 5.61 6.43
C LYS A 50 -17.77 5.48 7.34
N SER A 51 -16.92 4.46 7.14
CA SER A 51 -15.66 4.23 7.87
C SER A 51 -14.69 5.41 7.73
N MET A 52 -14.49 5.92 6.52
CA MET A 52 -13.68 7.11 6.28
C MET A 52 -14.25 8.35 6.98
N LYS A 53 -15.58 8.55 7.00
CA LYS A 53 -16.21 9.61 7.79
C LYS A 53 -15.99 9.45 9.30
N LYS A 54 -16.07 8.22 9.84
CA LYS A 54 -15.74 7.97 11.26
C LYS A 54 -14.29 8.35 11.58
N GLN A 55 -13.34 7.94 10.75
CA GLN A 55 -11.92 8.23 10.91
C GLN A 55 -11.61 9.75 10.79
N ASN A 56 -12.26 10.45 9.85
CA ASN A 56 -12.13 11.90 9.73
C ASN A 56 -12.68 12.63 10.96
N ASN A 57 -13.76 12.14 11.57
CA ASN A 57 -14.25 12.71 12.84
C ASN A 57 -13.25 12.47 13.99
N ALA A 58 -12.60 11.31 14.06
CA ALA A 58 -11.52 11.06 15.02
C ALA A 58 -10.32 11.99 14.79
N ALA A 59 -9.95 12.24 13.54
CA ALA A 59 -8.91 13.20 13.17
C ALA A 59 -9.26 14.63 13.60
N LEU A 60 -10.50 15.10 13.41
CA LEU A 60 -10.93 16.41 13.88
C LEU A 60 -10.85 16.54 15.42
N VAL A 61 -11.22 15.49 16.16
CA VAL A 61 -11.08 15.46 17.63
C VAL A 61 -9.60 15.49 18.06
N LEU A 62 -8.71 14.82 17.31
CA LEU A 62 -7.26 14.93 17.53
C LEU A 62 -6.76 16.35 17.25
N THR A 63 -7.12 16.96 16.11
CA THR A 63 -6.75 18.33 15.73
C THR A 63 -7.11 19.33 16.82
N SER A 64 -8.35 19.30 17.33
CA SER A 64 -8.79 20.21 18.40
C SER A 64 -7.97 20.06 19.69
N LYS A 65 -7.56 18.82 20.04
CA LYS A 65 -6.67 18.57 21.19
C LYS A 65 -5.26 19.10 20.94
N VAL A 66 -4.66 18.83 19.79
CA VAL A 66 -3.28 19.28 19.48
C VAL A 66 -3.19 20.80 19.35
N ILE A 67 -4.20 21.46 18.78
CA ILE A 67 -4.29 22.93 18.78
C ILE A 67 -4.37 23.46 20.22
N SER A 68 -5.21 22.88 21.07
CA SER A 68 -5.40 23.34 22.44
C SER A 68 -4.17 23.15 23.34
N VAL A 69 -3.38 22.09 23.12
CA VAL A 69 -2.24 21.71 23.98
C VAL A 69 -0.89 22.19 23.43
N VAL A 70 -0.70 22.18 22.10
CA VAL A 70 0.63 22.31 21.47
C VAL A 70 0.73 23.51 20.53
N ALA A 71 -0.33 23.78 19.74
CA ALA A 71 -0.26 24.75 18.62
C ALA A 71 -1.10 26.03 18.80
N LYS A 72 -1.47 26.37 20.05
CA LYS A 72 -2.43 27.45 20.37
C LYS A 72 -2.17 28.80 19.67
N ASN A 73 -0.90 29.16 19.51
CA ASN A 73 -0.45 30.40 18.88
C ASN A 73 0.59 30.12 17.76
N SER A 74 0.47 29.01 17.02
CA SER A 74 1.49 28.60 16.04
C SER A 74 0.91 27.85 14.86
N ASN A 75 1.52 28.01 13.68
CA ASN A 75 1.19 27.21 12.51
C ASN A 75 1.48 25.73 12.79
N PHE A 76 0.50 24.87 12.51
CA PHE A 76 0.59 23.43 12.74
C PHE A 76 0.02 22.66 11.55
N VAL A 77 0.71 21.61 11.15
CA VAL A 77 0.34 20.72 10.06
C VAL A 77 0.72 19.29 10.43
N PHE A 78 -0.16 18.34 10.08
CA PHE A 78 0.08 16.91 10.19
C PHE A 78 -0.76 16.18 9.13
N SER A 79 -0.47 14.90 8.90
CA SER A 79 -1.25 14.03 8.01
C SER A 79 -2.07 13.04 8.85
N PRO A 80 -3.39 13.24 9.00
CA PRO A 80 -4.26 12.25 9.62
C PRO A 80 -4.21 10.89 8.91
N ALA A 81 -4.09 10.89 7.57
CA ALA A 81 -3.97 9.67 6.78
C ALA A 81 -2.72 8.85 7.14
N SER A 82 -1.59 9.52 7.39
CA SER A 82 -0.34 8.87 7.79
C SER A 82 -0.40 8.36 9.25
N ILE A 83 -1.03 9.10 10.16
CA ILE A 83 -1.27 8.63 11.54
C ILE A 83 -2.17 7.39 11.52
N ASN A 84 -3.28 7.44 10.78
CA ASN A 84 -4.20 6.30 10.65
C ASN A 84 -3.52 5.09 9.98
N ALA A 85 -2.60 5.30 9.04
CA ALA A 85 -1.80 4.25 8.44
C ALA A 85 -0.90 3.55 9.47
N VAL A 86 -0.08 4.30 10.22
CA VAL A 86 0.81 3.73 11.26
C VAL A 86 0.00 3.02 12.35
N LEU A 87 -1.10 3.62 12.83
CA LEU A 87 -1.99 2.98 13.80
C LEU A 87 -2.64 1.69 13.25
N THR A 88 -3.05 1.67 11.97
CA THR A 88 -3.60 0.45 11.35
C THR A 88 -2.55 -0.66 11.27
N MET A 89 -1.32 -0.33 10.90
CA MET A 89 -0.22 -1.31 10.87
C MET A 89 0.13 -1.82 12.27
N ALA A 90 0.17 -0.93 13.28
CA ALA A 90 0.45 -1.30 14.66
C ALA A 90 -0.66 -2.21 15.25
N ALA A 91 -1.93 -1.96 14.95
CA ALA A 91 -3.01 -2.87 15.32
C ALA A 91 -2.89 -4.23 14.60
N ALA A 92 -2.54 -4.24 13.30
CA ALA A 92 -2.41 -5.45 12.51
C ALA A 92 -1.14 -6.29 12.80
N THR A 93 -0.24 -5.82 13.67
CA THR A 93 1.02 -6.48 14.05
C THR A 93 1.16 -6.72 15.56
N SER A 94 0.12 -6.43 16.35
CA SER A 94 0.13 -6.53 17.80
C SER A 94 -0.70 -7.69 18.31
N ASP A 95 -0.07 -8.62 19.04
CA ASP A 95 -0.75 -9.69 19.78
C ASP A 95 -1.48 -9.17 21.05
N ASP A 96 -1.27 -7.91 21.45
CA ASP A 96 -2.02 -7.28 22.55
C ASP A 96 -3.41 -6.80 22.09
N GLU A 97 -4.43 -7.58 22.47
CA GLU A 97 -5.86 -7.30 22.26
C GLU A 97 -6.33 -5.98 22.90
N THR A 98 -5.71 -5.53 23.99
CA THR A 98 -6.07 -4.26 24.66
C THR A 98 -5.54 -3.06 23.89
N PHE A 99 -4.36 -3.19 23.29
CA PHE A 99 -3.77 -2.22 22.38
C PHE A 99 -4.55 -2.16 21.05
N GLN A 100 -4.85 -3.32 20.44
CA GLN A 100 -5.74 -3.39 19.26
C GLN A 100 -7.10 -2.72 19.54
N SER A 101 -7.76 -3.09 20.64
CA SER A 101 -9.05 -2.50 21.04
C SER A 101 -8.97 -0.98 21.26
N SER A 102 -7.86 -0.49 21.79
CA SER A 102 -7.61 0.95 21.97
C SER A 102 -7.47 1.68 20.63
N ILE A 103 -6.79 1.08 19.65
CA ILE A 103 -6.67 1.65 18.30
C ILE A 103 -8.01 1.62 17.55
N LEU A 104 -8.75 0.51 17.63
CA LEU A 104 -10.09 0.38 17.04
C LEU A 104 -11.03 1.44 17.63
N SER A 105 -11.03 1.62 18.95
CA SER A 105 -11.80 2.67 19.66
C SER A 105 -11.36 4.08 19.26
N PHE A 106 -10.07 4.33 19.07
CA PHE A 106 -9.55 5.63 18.64
C PHE A 106 -9.97 5.97 17.20
N LEU A 107 -9.72 5.07 16.25
CA LEU A 107 -10.07 5.20 14.83
C LEU A 107 -11.58 4.98 14.54
N LYS A 108 -12.38 4.71 15.59
CA LYS A 108 -13.83 4.47 15.56
C LYS A 108 -14.23 3.28 14.67
N SER A 109 -13.36 2.29 14.57
CA SER A 109 -13.57 1.09 13.77
C SER A 109 -14.14 -0.06 14.59
N SER A 110 -14.84 -0.97 13.93
CA SER A 110 -15.47 -2.16 14.49
C SER A 110 -14.62 -3.43 14.33
N SER A 111 -13.59 -3.43 13.47
CA SER A 111 -12.67 -4.55 13.30
C SER A 111 -11.37 -4.13 12.60
N THR A 112 -10.29 -4.90 12.80
CA THR A 112 -8.99 -4.69 12.13
C THR A 112 -9.11 -4.85 10.60
N ASP A 113 -10.10 -5.60 10.10
CA ASP A 113 -10.45 -5.66 8.67
C ASP A 113 -11.04 -4.36 8.12
N GLU A 114 -11.91 -3.65 8.86
CA GLU A 114 -12.41 -2.34 8.46
C GLU A 114 -11.27 -1.31 8.42
N LEU A 115 -10.33 -1.36 9.38
CA LEU A 115 -9.11 -0.55 9.33
C LEU A 115 -8.26 -0.87 8.09
N LYS A 116 -7.98 -2.16 7.84
CA LYS A 116 -7.18 -2.63 6.70
C LYS A 116 -7.80 -2.25 5.36
N ALA A 117 -9.13 -2.30 5.24
CA ALA A 117 -9.85 -1.86 4.06
C ALA A 117 -9.66 -0.35 3.81
N VAL A 118 -9.82 0.51 4.84
CA VAL A 118 -9.59 1.96 4.71
C VAL A 118 -8.12 2.28 4.45
N PHE A 119 -7.19 1.61 5.14
CA PHE A 119 -5.75 1.75 4.91
C PHE A 119 -5.35 1.38 3.48
N THR A 120 -5.98 0.35 2.89
CA THR A 120 -5.76 -0.01 1.48
C THR A 120 -6.11 1.16 0.55
N VAL A 121 -7.23 1.86 0.80
CA VAL A 121 -7.60 3.08 0.03
C VAL A 121 -6.62 4.22 0.29
N ILE A 122 -6.18 4.42 1.53
CA ILE A 122 -5.17 5.46 1.87
C ILE A 122 -3.86 5.19 1.10
N ALA A 123 -3.34 3.97 1.14
CA ALA A 123 -2.08 3.60 0.51
C ALA A 123 -2.15 3.59 -1.03
N SER A 124 -3.27 3.16 -1.64
CA SER A 124 -3.40 3.00 -3.10
C SER A 124 -4.03 4.20 -3.84
N VAL A 125 -4.60 5.18 -3.11
CA VAL A 125 -5.27 6.34 -3.72
C VAL A 125 -4.83 7.68 -3.12
N VAL A 126 -4.58 7.76 -1.81
CA VAL A 126 -4.34 9.04 -1.11
C VAL A 126 -2.85 9.38 -0.99
N LEU A 127 -1.98 8.37 -0.87
CA LEU A 127 -0.54 8.56 -0.65
C LEU A 127 0.34 8.28 -1.89
N VAL A 128 -0.28 8.10 -3.06
CA VAL A 128 0.42 7.83 -4.34
C VAL A 128 0.93 9.13 -4.96
N ASP A 129 2.14 9.12 -5.51
CA ASP A 129 2.71 10.25 -6.25
C ASP A 129 1.91 10.52 -7.54
N GLY A 130 1.29 11.70 -7.63
CA GLY A 130 0.52 12.13 -8.80
C GLY A 130 1.34 12.82 -9.89
N SER A 131 2.65 13.01 -9.71
CA SER A 131 3.50 13.82 -10.61
C SER A 131 3.38 13.44 -12.09
N GLU A 132 3.41 12.13 -12.40
CA GLU A 132 3.38 11.61 -13.77
C GLU A 132 2.04 11.85 -14.50
N SER A 133 0.96 12.13 -13.77
CA SER A 133 -0.35 12.49 -14.34
C SER A 133 -0.64 14.00 -14.29
N GLY A 134 0.37 14.82 -13.94
CA GLY A 134 0.22 16.26 -13.71
C GLY A 134 -0.44 16.61 -12.38
N GLY A 135 -0.62 15.63 -11.49
CA GLY A 135 -1.13 15.82 -10.13
C GLY A 135 -0.05 16.25 -9.12
N PRO A 136 -0.43 16.41 -7.84
CA PRO A 136 0.52 16.77 -6.79
C PRO A 136 1.60 15.70 -6.58
N LYS A 137 2.82 16.15 -6.31
CA LYS A 137 3.88 15.25 -5.83
C LYS A 137 3.61 14.85 -4.38
N ILE A 138 3.46 13.55 -4.13
CA ILE A 138 3.23 12.99 -2.80
C ILE A 138 4.30 11.96 -2.49
N ALA A 139 4.88 12.05 -1.31
CA ALA A 139 5.77 11.04 -0.74
C ALA A 139 5.40 10.82 0.73
N ALA A 140 5.29 9.57 1.15
CA ALA A 140 4.97 9.18 2.51
C ALA A 140 5.90 8.07 2.99
N VAL A 141 6.33 8.15 4.25
CA VAL A 141 7.14 7.13 4.92
C VAL A 141 6.36 6.68 6.15
N ASN A 142 5.86 5.44 6.11
CA ASN A 142 5.15 4.82 7.22
C ASN A 142 5.87 3.52 7.58
N GLY A 143 6.02 3.23 8.87
CA GLY A 143 6.61 1.99 9.39
C GLY A 143 6.16 1.73 10.83
N VAL A 144 6.48 0.53 11.32
CA VAL A 144 6.27 0.03 12.69
C VAL A 144 7.51 -0.76 13.08
#